data_AF-A0A9P3B9Y9-F1
#
_entry.id   AF-A0A9P3B9Y9-F1
#
_cell.length_a   1.000
_cell.length_b   1.000
_cell.length_c   1.000
_cell.angle_alpha   90.00
_cell.angle_beta   90.00
_cell.angle_gamma   90.00
#
_symmetry.space_group_name_H-M   'P 1'
#
loop_
_entity.id
_entity.type
_entity.pdbx_description
1 polymer ?
#
loop_
_entity_poly.entity_id
_entity_poly.type
_entity_poly.pdbx_seq_one_letter_code
_entity_poly.pdbx_strand_id
1 'polypeptide(L)'
;MVRYTELLWEMIARRRGEKVRWRVVVLIEIIKATCRLLLLRLTNSRPLVSPPLPEREVDPRSTEEEESDWNGMQTPVSERSADLSWTMPRTGLSLPSLPDANDISNFLISKVLTADDIKPPKALLHRVSGQGQVAEVLYILRPVIYALALQRWRRDKRSWRPWLIGFAMEYGCRQLAKSDFRERVAGGLRGLTGLEREELRKRGWAMGWWLMRGAFYENITKSWLKGLTSKMKGKPLLDLVGSVIEDYEYLWENFYFSTATL
;
A
#
# COMPACT_ATOMS: atom_id res chain seq x y z
N MET A 1 10.14 -9.33 5.18
CA MET A 1 10.59 -10.74 5.06
C MET A 1 9.47 -11.75 5.12
N VAL A 2 8.69 -11.85 6.22
CA VAL A 2 7.61 -12.86 6.32
C VAL A 2 6.64 -12.81 5.14
N ARG A 3 6.24 -11.59 4.72
CA ARG A 3 5.33 -11.35 3.58
C ARG A 3 5.75 -11.99 2.26
N TYR A 4 7.06 -12.07 1.98
CA TYR A 4 7.56 -12.62 0.72
C TYR A 4 7.55 -14.17 0.71
N THR A 5 7.50 -14.80 1.88
CA THR A 5 7.57 -16.27 2.00
C THR A 5 6.20 -16.95 2.13
N GLU A 6 5.12 -16.18 2.24
CA GLU A 6 3.79 -16.69 2.59
C GLU A 6 3.24 -17.65 1.54
N LEU A 7 3.36 -17.27 0.27
CA LEU A 7 2.89 -18.05 -0.86
C LEU A 7 3.66 -19.37 -0.98
N LEU A 8 4.97 -19.34 -0.73
CA LEU A 8 5.81 -20.55 -0.72
C LEU A 8 5.37 -21.52 0.38
N TRP A 9 5.18 -21.01 1.60
CA TRP A 9 4.70 -21.83 2.72
C TRP A 9 3.30 -22.38 2.47
N GLU A 10 2.40 -21.60 1.84
CA GLU A 10 1.07 -22.08 1.46
C GLU A 10 1.14 -23.19 0.40
N MET A 11 1.99 -23.04 -0.62
CA MET A 11 2.24 -24.06 -1.64
C MET A 11 2.76 -25.38 -1.04
N ILE A 12 3.73 -25.30 -0.13
CA ILE A 12 4.30 -26.47 0.55
C ILE A 12 3.23 -27.15 1.43
N ALA A 13 2.48 -26.35 2.20
CA ALA A 13 1.45 -26.87 3.11
C ALA A 13 0.28 -27.52 2.35
N ARG A 14 -0.05 -27.02 1.16
CA ARG A 14 -1.07 -27.61 0.28
C ARG A 14 -0.75 -29.04 -0.14
N ARG A 15 0.53 -29.36 -0.39
CA ARG A 15 0.96 -30.74 -0.72
C ARG A 15 0.67 -31.74 0.41
N ARG A 16 0.64 -31.28 1.66
CA ARG A 16 0.36 -32.09 2.86
C ARG A 16 -1.13 -32.15 3.24
N GLY A 17 -2.00 -31.51 2.45
CA GLY A 17 -3.45 -31.55 2.62
C GLY A 17 -4.06 -30.24 3.13
N GLU A 18 -5.36 -30.08 2.89
CA GLU A 18 -6.09 -28.83 3.11
C GLU A 18 -6.17 -28.43 4.60
N LYS A 19 -6.25 -29.41 5.51
CA LYS A 19 -6.23 -29.16 6.97
C LYS A 19 -4.89 -28.58 7.45
N VAL A 20 -3.79 -28.96 6.81
CA VAL A 20 -2.44 -28.47 7.15
C VAL A 20 -2.25 -27.07 6.56
N ARG A 21 -2.68 -26.88 5.30
CA ARG A 21 -2.70 -25.56 4.64
C ARG A 21 -3.34 -24.49 5.54
N TRP A 22 -4.57 -24.69 6.00
CA TRP A 22 -5.26 -23.69 6.82
C TRP A 22 -4.58 -23.45 8.18
N ARG A 23 -3.98 -24.48 8.80
CA ARG A 23 -3.19 -24.30 10.03
C ARG A 23 -1.96 -23.43 9.80
N VAL A 24 -1.25 -23.65 8.70
CA VAL A 24 -0.07 -22.85 8.33
C VAL A 24 -0.46 -21.41 8.02
N VAL A 25 -1.53 -21.18 7.26
CA VAL A 25 -2.04 -19.84 6.96
C VAL A 25 -2.36 -19.07 8.25
N VAL A 26 -3.11 -19.68 9.17
CA VAL A 26 -3.47 -19.06 10.45
C VAL A 26 -2.22 -18.80 11.31
N LEU A 27 -1.27 -19.73 11.36
CA LEU A 27 -0.03 -19.56 12.11
C LEU A 27 0.82 -18.40 11.57
N ILE A 28 0.94 -18.26 10.24
CA ILE A 28 1.65 -17.14 9.61
C ILE A 28 0.97 -15.82 9.94
N GLU A 29 -0.37 -15.76 9.85
CA GLU A 29 -1.12 -14.54 10.20
C GLU A 29 -0.96 -14.18 11.68
N ILE A 30 -0.94 -15.16 12.58
CA ILE A 30 -0.70 -14.95 14.02
C ILE A 30 0.72 -14.41 14.25
N ILE A 31 1.74 -14.96 13.59
CA ILE A 31 3.12 -14.47 13.69
C ILE A 31 3.20 -13.02 13.20
N LYS A 32 2.57 -12.69 12.06
CA LYS A 32 2.52 -11.31 11.56
C LYS A 32 1.84 -10.38 12.55
N ALA A 33 0.68 -10.77 13.07
CA ALA A 33 -0.10 -9.96 13.99
C ALA A 33 0.67 -9.72 15.29
N THR A 34 1.30 -10.75 15.87
CA THR A 34 2.12 -10.61 17.09
C THR A 34 3.31 -9.70 16.88
N CYS A 35 4.06 -9.85 15.78
CA CYS A 35 5.15 -8.93 15.43
C CYS A 35 4.67 -7.48 15.31
N ARG A 36 3.54 -7.23 14.63
CA ARG A 36 2.98 -5.88 14.47
C ARG A 36 2.45 -5.31 15.79
N LEU A 37 1.84 -6.12 16.63
CA LEU A 37 1.40 -5.71 17.97
C LEU A 37 2.59 -5.33 18.85
N LEU A 38 3.69 -6.10 18.79
CA LEU A 38 4.94 -5.76 19.48
C LEU A 38 5.50 -4.43 18.96
N LEU A 39 5.53 -4.22 17.65
CA LEU A 39 5.95 -2.94 17.07
C LEU A 39 5.06 -1.78 17.54
N LEU A 40 3.73 -1.95 17.55
CA LEU A 40 2.80 -0.92 18.03
C LEU A 40 3.06 -0.56 19.50
N ARG A 41 3.42 -1.54 20.34
CA ARG A 41 3.78 -1.32 21.74
C ARG A 41 5.11 -0.58 21.87
N LEU A 42 6.14 -0.99 21.12
CA LEU A 42 7.46 -0.37 21.12
C LEU A 42 7.44 1.07 20.57
N THR A 43 6.56 1.38 19.63
CA THR A 43 6.43 2.72 19.03
C THR A 43 5.54 3.67 19.84
N ASN A 44 5.10 3.29 21.04
CA ASN A 44 4.16 4.06 21.87
C ASN A 44 2.84 4.36 21.15
N SER A 45 2.19 3.32 20.62
CA SER A 45 0.89 3.40 19.94
C SER A 45 0.89 4.36 18.75
N ARG A 46 1.90 4.26 17.89
CA ARG A 46 1.92 4.97 16.61
C ARG A 46 1.45 4.03 15.50
N PRO A 47 0.55 4.48 14.60
CA PRO A 47 0.13 3.67 13.47
C PRO A 47 1.33 3.17 12.68
N LEU A 48 1.28 1.91 12.24
CA LEU A 48 2.34 1.33 11.42
C LEU A 48 2.10 1.70 9.96
N VAL A 49 3.13 2.23 9.31
CA VAL A 49 3.07 2.63 7.90
C VAL A 49 3.61 1.50 7.03
N SER A 50 2.97 1.30 5.88
CA SER A 50 3.36 0.33 4.86
C SER A 50 3.60 1.03 3.51
N PRO A 51 4.83 0.98 2.94
CA PRO A 51 6.05 0.36 3.46
C PRO A 51 6.64 1.08 4.70
N PRO A 52 7.41 0.38 5.56
CA PRO A 52 7.97 0.95 6.79
C PRO A 52 9.16 1.89 6.54
N LEU A 53 9.79 1.76 5.37
CA LEU A 53 10.86 2.64 4.92
C LEU A 53 10.32 3.46 3.74
N PRO A 54 10.61 4.77 3.69
CA PRO A 54 10.35 5.55 2.49
C PRO A 54 11.21 4.97 1.37
N GLU A 55 10.55 4.41 0.37
CA GLU A 55 11.20 3.98 -0.86
C GLU A 55 11.27 5.20 -1.78
N ARG A 56 12.46 5.46 -2.34
CA ARG A 56 12.63 6.54 -3.31
C ARG A 56 11.98 6.10 -4.61
N GLU A 57 10.92 6.79 -5.04
CA GLU A 57 10.16 6.43 -6.24
C GLU A 57 10.94 6.63 -7.55
N VAL A 58 12.01 7.45 -7.52
CA VAL A 58 12.83 7.79 -8.69
C VAL A 58 14.30 7.42 -8.42
N ASP A 59 14.81 6.47 -9.21
CA ASP A 59 16.26 6.23 -9.27
C ASP A 59 16.91 7.42 -9.96
N PRO A 60 17.84 8.16 -9.31
CA PRO A 60 18.51 9.29 -9.96
C PRO A 60 19.17 8.92 -11.29
N ARG A 61 19.54 7.65 -11.48
CA ARG A 61 20.14 7.15 -12.73
C ARG A 61 19.17 7.12 -13.91
N SER A 62 17.88 6.88 -13.68
CA SER A 62 16.90 6.89 -14.78
C SER A 62 16.62 8.31 -15.28
N THR A 63 16.74 9.32 -14.41
CA THR A 63 16.60 10.73 -14.81
C THR A 63 17.79 11.19 -15.67
N GLU A 64 19.00 10.71 -15.38
CA GLU A 64 20.20 10.98 -16.21
C GLU A 64 20.09 10.36 -17.62
N GLU A 65 19.42 9.21 -17.76
CA GLU A 65 19.19 8.55 -19.06
C GLU A 65 18.17 9.30 -19.91
N GLU A 66 17.12 9.88 -19.33
CA GLU A 66 16.13 10.72 -20.03
C GLU A 66 16.71 12.06 -20.50
N GLU A 67 17.64 12.65 -19.74
CA GLU A 67 18.38 13.85 -20.17
C GLU A 67 19.43 13.56 -21.26
N SER A 68 19.79 12.28 -21.46
CA SER A 68 20.77 11.87 -22.46
C SER A 68 20.21 11.69 -23.88
N ASP A 69 18.88 11.69 -24.06
CA ASP A 69 18.24 11.71 -25.38
C ASP A 69 18.21 13.15 -25.94
N TRP A 70 19.42 13.66 -26.19
CA TRP A 70 19.72 15.00 -26.65
C TRP A 70 19.38 15.16 -28.15
N ASN A 71 18.09 15.14 -28.50
CA ASN A 71 17.64 15.70 -29.77
C ASN A 71 17.76 17.23 -29.66
N GLY A 72 18.85 17.78 -30.22
CA GLY A 72 19.35 19.15 -30.06
C GLY A 72 18.45 20.29 -30.56
N MET A 73 17.20 20.33 -30.11
CA MET A 73 16.27 21.42 -30.34
C MET A 73 15.26 21.52 -29.18
N GLN A 74 15.76 21.62 -27.94
CA GLN A 74 14.96 22.15 -26.85
C GLN A 74 15.83 23.14 -26.07
N THR A 75 15.64 24.42 -26.41
CA THR A 75 16.06 25.52 -25.57
C THR A 75 15.29 25.40 -24.24
N PRO A 76 15.96 25.26 -23.07
CA PRO A 76 15.27 25.50 -21.82
C PRO A 76 14.84 26.97 -21.80
N VAL A 77 13.59 27.22 -21.39
CA VAL A 77 13.09 28.57 -21.12
C VAL A 77 14.05 29.21 -20.14
N SER A 78 14.84 30.15 -20.66
CA SER A 78 15.81 30.91 -19.92
C SER A 78 15.06 31.87 -19.00
N GLU A 79 14.78 31.45 -17.77
CA GLU A 79 14.75 32.40 -16.66
C GLU A 79 16.19 32.87 -16.46
N ARG A 80 16.49 34.01 -17.09
CA ARG A 80 17.76 34.70 -17.00
C ARG A 80 18.01 35.13 -15.55
N SER A 81 18.78 34.35 -14.83
CA SER A 81 19.70 34.84 -13.82
C SER A 81 21.11 34.51 -14.28
N ALA A 82 21.69 35.44 -15.06
CA ALA A 82 23.13 35.50 -15.18
C ALA A 82 23.67 35.72 -13.77
N ASP A 83 24.44 34.78 -13.24
CA ASP A 83 25.70 35.05 -12.52
C ASP A 83 26.30 33.73 -11.98
N LEU A 84 27.55 33.47 -12.40
CA LEU A 84 28.52 32.53 -11.82
C LEU A 84 28.19 31.02 -11.86
N SER A 85 28.08 30.44 -13.06
CA SER A 85 28.21 28.97 -13.23
C SER A 85 29.70 28.59 -13.35
N TRP A 86 30.30 28.08 -12.28
CA TRP A 86 31.67 27.57 -12.30
C TRP A 86 31.72 26.18 -12.95
N THR A 87 32.58 26.00 -13.96
CA THR A 87 32.74 24.72 -14.67
C THR A 87 33.86 23.88 -14.04
N MET A 88 33.54 22.62 -13.76
CA MET A 88 34.51 21.67 -13.20
C MET A 88 35.58 21.32 -14.26
N PRO A 89 36.87 21.57 -14.01
CA PRO A 89 37.91 21.39 -15.03
C PRO A 89 38.18 19.93 -15.41
N ARG A 90 37.72 18.96 -14.62
CA ARG A 90 37.94 17.52 -14.87
C ARG A 90 36.76 16.80 -15.53
N THR A 91 35.55 17.27 -15.29
CA THR A 91 34.31 16.63 -15.77
C THR A 91 33.59 17.47 -16.82
N GLY A 92 33.95 18.75 -16.98
CA GLY A 92 33.30 19.69 -17.92
C GLY A 92 31.90 20.12 -17.49
N LEU A 93 31.38 19.64 -16.36
CA LEU A 93 30.05 19.96 -15.86
C LEU A 93 30.03 21.32 -15.17
N SER A 94 29.02 22.15 -15.47
CA SER A 94 28.78 23.42 -14.77
C SER A 94 28.06 23.18 -13.45
N LEU A 95 28.59 23.73 -12.35
CA LEU A 95 27.85 23.78 -11.10
C LEU A 95 26.66 24.75 -11.26
N PRO A 96 25.44 24.34 -10.85
CA PRO A 96 24.31 25.26 -10.80
C PRO A 96 24.63 26.38 -9.80
N SER A 97 24.35 27.63 -10.19
CA SER A 97 24.54 28.78 -9.31
C SER A 97 23.56 28.70 -8.14
N LEU A 98 24.06 28.98 -6.93
CA LEU A 98 23.21 29.07 -5.75
C LEU A 98 22.27 30.28 -5.90
N PRO A 99 20.99 30.17 -5.52
CA PRO A 99 20.09 31.32 -5.50
C PRO A 99 20.66 32.46 -4.66
N ASP A 100 20.32 33.70 -5.00
CA ASP A 100 20.72 34.87 -4.20
C ASP A 100 20.23 34.70 -2.75
N ALA A 101 21.01 35.20 -1.79
CA ALA A 101 20.78 34.94 -0.37
C ALA A 101 19.41 35.45 0.13
N ASN A 102 18.87 36.47 -0.56
CA ASN A 102 17.55 37.04 -0.29
C ASN A 102 16.40 36.14 -0.77
N ASP A 103 16.63 35.26 -1.74
CA ASP A 103 15.63 34.36 -2.33
C ASP A 103 15.64 32.93 -1.74
N ILE A 104 16.53 32.66 -0.78
CA ILE A 104 16.62 31.35 -0.11
C ILE A 104 15.26 30.91 0.45
N SER A 105 14.51 31.83 1.07
CA SER A 105 13.20 31.50 1.65
C SER A 105 12.19 31.06 0.58
N ASN A 106 12.15 31.75 -0.56
CA ASN A 106 11.26 31.42 -1.67
C ASN A 106 11.67 30.09 -2.34
N PHE A 107 12.97 29.89 -2.49
CA PHE A 107 13.53 28.64 -3.00
C PHE A 107 13.25 27.45 -2.06
N LEU A 108 13.39 27.65 -0.75
CA LEU A 108 13.05 26.63 0.24
C LEU A 108 11.55 26.35 0.27
N ILE A 109 10.67 27.36 0.15
CA ILE A 109 9.22 27.14 0.08
C ILE A 109 8.82 26.39 -1.20
N SER A 110 9.48 26.67 -2.34
CA SER A 110 9.20 25.97 -3.59
C SER A 110 9.71 24.53 -3.61
N LYS A 111 10.82 24.24 -2.90
CA LYS A 111 11.41 22.89 -2.78
C LYS A 111 10.87 22.08 -1.61
N VAL A 112 10.55 22.71 -0.49
CA VAL A 112 9.91 22.11 0.69
C VAL A 112 8.41 22.23 0.50
N LEU A 113 7.88 21.29 -0.28
CA LEU A 113 6.51 21.29 -0.79
C LEU A 113 5.46 21.21 0.32
N THR A 114 5.81 20.67 1.50
CA THR A 114 4.87 20.41 2.57
C THR A 114 5.42 20.72 3.95
N ALA A 115 4.57 21.27 4.83
CA ALA A 115 4.91 21.52 6.24
C ALA A 115 5.28 20.24 7.03
N ASP A 116 4.97 19.07 6.48
CA ASP A 116 5.38 17.78 7.03
C ASP A 116 6.86 17.46 6.77
N ASP A 117 7.48 18.02 5.73
CA ASP A 117 8.88 17.75 5.34
C ASP A 117 9.90 18.33 6.34
N ILE A 118 9.48 19.32 7.13
CA ILE A 118 10.31 20.00 8.14
C ILE A 118 10.17 19.32 9.52
N LYS A 119 9.13 18.50 9.72
CA LYS A 119 8.85 17.90 11.02
C LYS A 119 9.83 16.76 11.31
N PRO A 120 10.26 16.60 12.58
CA PRO A 120 11.07 15.44 12.94
C PRO A 120 10.28 14.15 12.64
N PRO A 121 10.94 13.03 12.29
CA PRO A 121 10.26 11.79 11.91
C PRO A 121 9.26 11.30 12.96
N LYS A 122 9.55 11.61 14.24
CA LYS A 122 8.68 11.26 15.35
C LYS A 122 7.39 12.10 15.43
N ALA A 123 7.24 13.18 14.69
CA ALA A 123 6.04 14.02 14.65
C ALA A 123 5.24 13.85 13.35
N LEU A 124 5.71 13.03 12.40
CA LEU A 124 5.00 12.75 11.14
C LEU A 124 3.72 11.92 11.32
N LEU A 125 3.61 11.21 12.44
CA LEU A 125 2.44 10.41 12.80
C LEU A 125 1.97 10.80 14.19
N HIS A 126 0.69 11.07 14.31
CA HIS A 126 0.05 11.30 15.59
C HIS A 126 0.00 9.98 16.38
N ARG A 127 0.20 10.10 17.70
CA ARG A 127 0.03 8.94 18.61
C ARG A 127 -1.47 8.65 18.72
N VAL A 128 -1.86 7.40 18.50
CA VAL A 128 -3.21 6.96 18.79
C VAL A 128 -3.33 6.56 20.27
N SER A 129 -4.41 7.00 20.89
CA SER A 129 -4.85 6.67 22.25
C SER A 129 -6.29 6.12 22.18
N GLY A 130 -6.85 5.64 23.29
CA GLY A 130 -8.26 5.27 23.41
C GLY A 130 -8.83 4.47 22.23
N GLN A 131 -9.85 5.04 21.55
CA GLN A 131 -10.53 4.39 20.41
C GLN A 131 -9.61 4.13 19.22
N GLY A 132 -8.71 5.05 18.86
CA GLY A 132 -7.72 4.87 17.81
C GLY A 132 -6.78 3.71 18.08
N GLN A 133 -6.39 3.47 19.34
CA GLN A 133 -5.56 2.32 19.68
C GLN A 133 -6.31 1.00 19.46
N VAL A 134 -7.60 0.95 19.82
CA VAL A 134 -8.46 -0.20 19.55
C VAL A 134 -8.62 -0.42 18.04
N ALA A 135 -8.79 0.66 17.27
CA ALA A 135 -8.87 0.60 15.81
C ALA A 135 -7.60 0.00 15.18
N GLU A 136 -6.41 0.41 15.64
CA GLU A 136 -5.15 -0.14 15.15
C GLU A 136 -4.98 -1.62 15.54
N VAL A 137 -5.32 -1.99 16.77
CA VAL A 137 -5.25 -3.39 17.22
C VAL A 137 -6.20 -4.28 16.41
N LEU A 138 -7.44 -3.84 16.19
CA LEU A 138 -8.40 -4.58 15.37
C LEU A 138 -7.94 -4.67 13.91
N TYR A 139 -7.34 -3.61 13.37
CA TYR A 139 -6.79 -3.60 12.01
C TYR A 139 -5.66 -4.62 11.86
N ILE A 140 -4.78 -4.74 12.87
CA ILE A 140 -3.70 -5.74 12.90
C ILE A 140 -4.26 -7.17 13.06
N LEU A 141 -5.31 -7.37 13.86
CA LEU A 141 -5.91 -8.68 14.11
C LEU A 141 -6.83 -9.17 12.98
N ARG A 142 -7.31 -8.27 12.13
CA ARG A 142 -8.22 -8.56 11.03
C ARG A 142 -7.85 -9.79 10.19
N PRO A 143 -6.62 -9.92 9.63
CA PRO A 143 -6.31 -11.06 8.78
C PRO A 143 -6.28 -12.37 9.57
N VAL A 144 -5.96 -12.36 10.87
CA VAL A 144 -6.06 -13.54 11.75
C VAL A 144 -7.51 -13.95 11.93
N ILE A 145 -8.38 -13.00 12.26
CA ILE A 145 -9.80 -13.26 12.49
C ILE A 145 -10.46 -13.77 11.20
N TYR A 146 -10.11 -13.16 10.06
CA TYR A 146 -10.59 -13.61 8.76
C TYR A 146 -10.07 -15.01 8.39
N ALA A 147 -8.78 -15.30 8.62
CA ALA A 147 -8.21 -16.63 8.38
C ALA A 147 -8.87 -17.71 9.26
N LEU A 148 -9.15 -17.40 10.53
CA LEU A 148 -9.90 -18.27 11.44
C LEU A 148 -11.34 -18.49 10.98
N ALA A 149 -12.02 -17.44 10.51
CA ALA A 149 -13.35 -17.56 9.93
C ALA A 149 -13.33 -18.48 8.69
N LEU A 150 -12.36 -18.31 7.78
CA LEU A 150 -12.25 -19.19 6.61
C LEU A 150 -11.92 -20.62 7.00
N GLN A 151 -11.07 -20.84 8.00
CA GLN A 151 -10.78 -22.18 8.51
C GLN A 151 -12.04 -22.87 9.06
N ARG A 152 -12.90 -22.11 9.77
CA ARG A 152 -14.16 -22.60 10.36
C ARG A 152 -15.19 -22.97 9.31
N TRP A 153 -15.34 -22.16 8.26
CA TRP A 153 -16.32 -22.35 7.18
C TRP A 153 -15.73 -22.87 5.88
N ARG A 154 -14.57 -23.54 5.93
CA ARG A 154 -13.83 -23.98 4.72
C ARG A 154 -14.62 -24.86 3.75
N ARG A 155 -15.65 -25.57 4.24
CA ARG A 155 -16.47 -26.47 3.42
C ARG A 155 -17.39 -25.71 2.46
N ASP A 156 -17.83 -24.51 2.85
CA ASP A 156 -18.81 -23.72 2.10
C ASP A 156 -18.18 -22.44 1.55
N LYS A 157 -17.52 -22.52 0.39
CA LYS A 157 -16.85 -21.38 -0.26
C LYS A 157 -17.81 -20.26 -0.67
N ARG A 158 -19.08 -20.58 -0.93
CA ARG A 158 -20.13 -19.60 -1.29
C ARG A 158 -20.74 -18.88 -0.08
N SER A 159 -20.38 -19.27 1.15
CA SER A 159 -20.99 -18.72 2.35
C SER A 159 -20.57 -17.27 2.61
N TRP A 160 -21.53 -16.37 2.80
CA TRP A 160 -21.27 -14.94 3.00
C TRP A 160 -20.74 -14.61 4.40
N ARG A 161 -20.88 -15.53 5.37
CA ARG A 161 -20.51 -15.33 6.79
C ARG A 161 -19.06 -14.86 6.98
N PRO A 162 -18.03 -15.60 6.51
CA PRO A 162 -16.64 -15.17 6.67
C PRO A 162 -16.34 -13.83 5.98
N TRP A 163 -16.99 -13.59 4.82
CA TRP A 163 -16.83 -12.35 4.08
C TRP A 163 -17.41 -11.14 4.83
N LEU A 164 -18.62 -11.27 5.37
CA LEU A 164 -19.26 -10.22 6.16
C LEU A 164 -18.48 -9.90 7.44
N ILE A 165 -17.95 -10.92 8.14
CA ILE A 165 -17.12 -10.70 9.33
C ILE A 165 -15.88 -9.88 8.98
N GLY A 166 -15.17 -10.27 7.93
CA GLY A 166 -13.95 -9.59 7.50
C GLY A 166 -14.21 -8.16 6.99
N PHE A 167 -15.24 -7.98 6.18
CA PHE A 167 -15.63 -6.66 5.65
C PHE A 167 -16.15 -5.73 6.76
N ALA A 168 -17.01 -6.22 7.65
CA ALA A 168 -17.52 -5.45 8.78
C ALA A 168 -16.39 -5.04 9.74
N MET A 169 -15.40 -5.91 9.94
CA MET A 169 -14.23 -5.58 10.73
C MET A 169 -13.40 -4.47 10.09
N GLU A 170 -13.13 -4.55 8.78
CA GLU A 170 -12.39 -3.50 8.06
C GLU A 170 -13.12 -2.15 8.11
N TYR A 171 -14.43 -2.18 7.85
CA TYR A 171 -15.28 -1.01 7.92
C TYR A 171 -15.32 -0.41 9.33
N GLY A 172 -15.47 -1.26 10.35
CA GLY A 172 -15.46 -0.87 11.77
C GLY A 172 -14.14 -0.24 12.19
N CYS A 173 -13.00 -0.85 11.83
CA CYS A 173 -11.67 -0.29 12.10
C CYS A 173 -11.51 1.10 11.46
N ARG A 174 -11.94 1.25 10.20
CA ARG A 174 -11.87 2.53 9.49
C ARG A 174 -12.76 3.59 10.12
N GLN A 175 -13.98 3.22 10.54
CA GLN A 175 -14.91 4.15 11.15
C GLN A 175 -14.39 4.64 12.51
N LEU A 176 -13.86 3.73 13.32
CA LEU A 176 -13.22 4.07 14.60
C LEU A 176 -11.97 4.93 14.42
N ALA A 177 -11.14 4.64 13.40
CA ALA A 177 -9.99 5.49 13.10
C ALA A 177 -10.42 6.90 12.68
N LYS A 178 -11.46 7.02 11.83
CA LYS A 178 -11.98 8.33 11.40
C LYS A 178 -12.59 9.13 12.55
N SER A 179 -13.33 8.50 13.46
CA SER A 179 -13.89 9.18 14.62
C SER A 179 -12.78 9.70 15.54
N ASP A 180 -11.74 8.89 15.76
CA ASP A 180 -10.57 9.26 16.55
C ASP A 180 -9.84 10.50 15.99
N PHE A 181 -9.59 10.52 14.67
CA PHE A 181 -8.96 11.67 14.01
C PHE A 181 -9.83 12.93 14.07
N ARG A 182 -11.16 12.79 13.97
CA ARG A 182 -12.08 13.94 14.02
C ARG A 182 -12.14 14.58 15.39
N GLU A 183 -12.03 13.79 16.45
CA GLU A 183 -12.12 14.27 17.83
C GLU A 183 -10.80 14.87 18.32
N ARG A 184 -9.65 14.33 17.89
CA ARG A 184 -8.34 14.72 18.44
C ARG A 184 -7.57 15.75 17.64
N VAL A 185 -7.66 15.72 16.32
CA VAL A 185 -6.82 16.58 15.47
C VAL A 185 -7.52 17.92 15.31
N ALA A 186 -6.80 19.02 15.61
CA ALA A 186 -7.30 20.36 15.32
C ALA A 186 -7.50 20.51 13.79
N GLY A 187 -8.74 20.76 13.35
CA GLY A 187 -9.11 20.71 11.93
C GLY A 187 -9.59 19.34 11.43
N GLY A 188 -9.73 18.35 12.31
CA GLY A 188 -10.26 17.02 12.05
C GLY A 188 -9.55 16.33 10.89
N LEU A 189 -10.33 15.84 9.92
CA LEU A 189 -9.79 15.12 8.76
C LEU A 189 -8.90 15.96 7.82
N ARG A 190 -8.92 17.29 7.93
CA ARG A 190 -8.07 18.18 7.11
C ARG A 190 -6.70 18.43 7.74
N GLY A 191 -6.53 18.14 9.03
CA GLY A 191 -5.26 18.31 9.75
C GLY A 191 -4.38 17.07 9.79
N LEU A 192 -4.72 16.00 9.06
CA LEU A 192 -3.90 14.81 8.98
C LEU A 192 -2.60 15.09 8.24
N THR A 193 -1.53 14.43 8.66
CA THR A 193 -0.27 14.45 7.91
C THR A 193 -0.44 13.74 6.58
N GLY A 194 0.43 14.05 5.60
CA GLY A 194 0.42 13.37 4.30
C GLY A 194 0.46 11.85 4.43
N LEU A 195 1.29 11.36 5.36
CA LEU A 195 1.48 9.94 5.62
C LEU A 195 0.21 9.25 6.17
N GLU A 196 -0.50 9.89 7.10
CA GLU A 196 -1.77 9.37 7.64
C GLU A 196 -2.88 9.38 6.59
N ARG A 197 -2.92 10.43 5.75
CA ARG A 197 -3.86 10.53 4.64
C ARG A 197 -3.64 9.41 3.62
N GLU A 198 -2.39 9.12 3.30
CA GLU A 198 -2.03 8.02 2.41
C GLU A 198 -2.39 6.66 3.01
N GLU A 199 -2.13 6.44 4.29
CA GLU A 199 -2.55 5.23 5.00
C GLU A 199 -4.08 5.07 4.97
N LEU A 200 -4.84 6.14 5.24
CA LEU A 200 -6.30 6.10 5.11
C LEU A 200 -6.76 5.85 3.68
N ARG A 201 -6.04 6.34 2.68
CA ARG A 201 -6.31 6.07 1.25
C ARG A 201 -6.03 4.60 0.93
N LYS A 202 -4.91 4.04 1.39
CA LYS A 202 -4.54 2.62 1.24
C LYS A 202 -5.57 1.70 1.89
N ARG A 203 -6.00 2.01 3.12
CA ARG A 203 -7.12 1.30 3.79
C ARG A 203 -8.42 1.42 2.99
N GLY A 204 -8.64 2.56 2.32
CA GLY A 204 -9.76 2.78 1.40
C GLY A 204 -9.74 1.83 0.21
N TRP A 205 -8.61 1.76 -0.49
CA TRP A 205 -8.41 0.85 -1.61
C TRP A 205 -8.46 -0.62 -1.18
N ALA A 206 -7.93 -0.94 0.01
CA ALA A 206 -7.99 -2.28 0.57
C ALA A 206 -9.44 -2.77 0.79
N MET A 207 -10.39 -1.88 1.12
CA MET A 207 -11.83 -2.22 1.15
C MET A 207 -12.36 -2.64 -0.22
N GLY A 208 -11.96 -1.96 -1.29
CA GLY A 208 -12.33 -2.34 -2.66
C GLY A 208 -11.81 -3.74 -3.03
N TRP A 209 -10.64 -4.11 -2.51
CA TRP A 209 -10.08 -5.44 -2.73
C TRP A 209 -10.89 -6.59 -2.09
N TRP A 210 -11.81 -6.31 -1.17
CA TRP A 210 -12.73 -7.34 -0.64
C TRP A 210 -13.70 -7.88 -1.68
N LEU A 211 -13.92 -7.16 -2.79
CA LEU A 211 -14.69 -7.66 -3.93
C LEU A 211 -13.96 -8.81 -4.65
N MET A 212 -12.63 -8.86 -4.59
CA MET A 212 -11.84 -9.95 -5.16
C MET A 212 -11.69 -11.14 -4.20
N ARG A 213 -12.39 -11.13 -3.06
CA ARG A 213 -12.14 -12.09 -1.96
C ARG A 213 -13.37 -12.89 -1.56
N GLY A 214 -13.15 -14.17 -1.23
CA GLY A 214 -14.12 -15.04 -0.57
C GLY A 214 -15.45 -15.17 -1.33
N ALA A 215 -16.56 -15.04 -0.61
CA ALA A 215 -17.89 -15.29 -1.15
C ALA A 215 -18.33 -14.28 -2.22
N PHE A 216 -17.88 -13.02 -2.13
CA PHE A 216 -18.19 -12.03 -3.17
C PHE A 216 -17.53 -12.43 -4.49
N TYR A 217 -16.27 -12.88 -4.44
CA TYR A 217 -15.56 -13.36 -5.62
C TYR A 217 -16.26 -14.57 -6.24
N GLU A 218 -16.55 -15.61 -5.46
CA GLU A 218 -17.14 -16.86 -5.97
C GLU A 218 -18.56 -16.68 -6.54
N ASN A 219 -19.36 -15.77 -5.98
CA ASN A 219 -20.76 -15.59 -6.39
C ASN A 219 -20.93 -14.52 -7.48
N ILE A 220 -20.18 -13.41 -7.40
CA ILE A 220 -20.40 -12.24 -8.26
C ILE A 220 -19.21 -12.05 -9.20
N THR A 221 -18.02 -11.79 -8.66
CA THR A 221 -16.86 -11.36 -9.45
C THR A 221 -16.43 -12.41 -10.46
N LYS A 222 -16.46 -13.69 -10.09
CA LYS A 222 -16.09 -14.82 -10.96
C LYS A 222 -17.04 -14.94 -12.16
N SER A 223 -18.34 -14.84 -11.94
CA SER A 223 -19.34 -14.87 -13.02
C SER A 223 -19.16 -13.68 -13.96
N TRP A 224 -18.89 -12.50 -13.41
CA TRP A 224 -18.62 -11.29 -14.17
C TRP A 224 -17.31 -11.39 -14.98
N LEU A 225 -16.24 -11.88 -14.34
CA LEU A 225 -14.92 -12.04 -14.95
C LEU A 225 -14.97 -13.02 -16.11
N LYS A 226 -15.63 -14.18 -15.93
CA LYS A 226 -15.83 -15.16 -17.01
C LYS A 226 -16.63 -14.60 -18.19
N GLY A 227 -17.64 -13.78 -17.91
CA GLY A 227 -18.39 -13.08 -18.95
C GLY A 227 -17.57 -12.02 -19.68
N LEU A 228 -16.59 -11.42 -19.00
CA LEU A 228 -15.68 -10.43 -19.58
C LEU A 228 -14.59 -11.12 -20.42
N THR A 229 -13.93 -12.15 -19.88
CA THR A 229 -12.90 -12.92 -20.60
C THR A 229 -13.48 -13.59 -21.84
N SER A 230 -14.70 -14.14 -21.77
CA SER A 230 -15.37 -14.73 -22.92
C SER A 230 -15.66 -13.72 -24.05
N LYS A 231 -15.89 -12.44 -23.70
CA LYS A 231 -16.10 -11.35 -24.68
C LYS A 231 -14.79 -10.80 -25.25
N MET A 232 -13.71 -10.93 -24.50
CA MET A 232 -12.38 -10.48 -24.88
C MET A 232 -11.67 -11.51 -25.76
N LYS A 233 -12.05 -12.79 -25.65
CA LYS A 233 -11.54 -13.89 -26.46
C LYS A 233 -11.79 -13.65 -27.95
N GLY A 234 -10.75 -13.78 -28.76
CA GLY A 234 -10.82 -13.64 -30.23
C GLY A 234 -10.53 -12.25 -30.80
N LYS A 235 -10.05 -11.29 -29.98
CA LYS A 235 -9.48 -10.02 -30.48
C LYS A 235 -7.99 -9.97 -30.15
N PRO A 236 -7.09 -9.67 -31.11
CA PRO A 236 -5.65 -9.92 -30.99
C PRO A 236 -4.91 -9.20 -29.84
N LEU A 237 -5.52 -8.18 -29.21
CA LEU A 237 -5.00 -7.51 -28.01
C LEU A 237 -5.77 -7.83 -26.73
N LEU A 238 -7.09 -8.00 -26.83
CA LEU A 238 -7.91 -8.32 -25.64
C LEU A 238 -7.77 -9.80 -25.25
N ASP A 239 -7.40 -10.66 -26.19
CA ASP A 239 -7.16 -12.08 -25.96
C ASP A 239 -5.94 -12.28 -25.03
N LEU A 240 -4.89 -11.47 -25.19
CA LEU A 240 -3.73 -11.49 -24.29
C LEU A 240 -4.08 -11.04 -22.88
N VAL A 241 -4.94 -10.03 -22.73
CA VAL A 241 -5.41 -9.61 -21.40
C VAL A 241 -6.32 -10.69 -20.81
N GLY A 242 -7.16 -11.32 -21.63
CA GLY A 242 -8.00 -12.45 -21.23
C GLY A 242 -7.18 -13.64 -20.73
N SER A 243 -6.10 -14.02 -21.42
CA SER A 243 -5.24 -15.13 -21.01
C SER A 243 -4.51 -14.83 -19.69
N VAL A 244 -3.98 -13.62 -19.53
CA VAL A 244 -3.36 -13.19 -18.26
C VAL A 244 -4.36 -13.26 -17.11
N ILE A 245 -5.60 -12.82 -17.33
CA ILE A 245 -6.67 -12.89 -16.32
C ILE A 245 -7.00 -14.35 -15.96
N GLU A 246 -7.07 -15.26 -16.94
CA GLU A 246 -7.28 -16.69 -16.71
C GLU A 246 -6.15 -17.31 -15.87
N ASP A 247 -4.90 -16.92 -16.11
CA ASP A 247 -3.75 -17.36 -15.32
C ASP A 247 -3.84 -16.87 -13.86
N TYR A 248 -4.29 -15.63 -13.64
CA TYR A 248 -4.51 -15.08 -12.30
C TYR A 248 -5.76 -15.64 -11.60
N GLU A 249 -6.80 -16.05 -12.32
CA GLU A 249 -7.99 -16.71 -11.76
C GLU A 249 -7.57 -17.96 -10.97
N TYR A 250 -6.66 -18.77 -11.52
CA TYR A 250 -6.13 -19.92 -10.80
C TYR A 250 -5.46 -19.53 -9.49
N LEU A 251 -4.69 -18.43 -9.46
CA LEU A 251 -4.02 -17.96 -8.24
C LEU A 251 -5.01 -17.45 -7.18
N TRP A 252 -6.05 -16.73 -7.57
CA TRP A 252 -7.05 -16.18 -6.64
C TRP A 252 -7.94 -17.27 -6.02
N GLU A 253 -8.28 -18.31 -6.78
CA GLU A 253 -9.09 -19.42 -6.27
C GLU A 253 -8.32 -20.35 -5.35
N ASN A 254 -7.03 -20.53 -5.62
CA ASN A 254 -6.25 -21.58 -5.00
C ASN A 254 -5.40 -21.12 -3.82
N PHE A 255 -5.02 -19.85 -3.74
CA PHE A 255 -4.14 -19.32 -2.70
C PHE A 255 -4.85 -18.25 -1.89
N TYR A 256 -4.68 -18.31 -0.58
CA TYR A 256 -5.24 -17.31 0.34
C TYR A 256 -4.42 -16.02 0.27
N PHE A 257 -3.09 -16.14 0.17
CA PHE A 257 -2.19 -14.98 0.20
C PHE A 257 -2.20 -14.17 -1.11
N SER A 258 -2.71 -14.71 -2.22
CA SER A 258 -2.84 -13.96 -3.49
C SER A 258 -3.88 -12.84 -3.41
N THR A 259 -4.88 -12.98 -2.54
CA THR A 259 -5.95 -11.98 -2.33
C THR A 259 -5.90 -11.35 -0.94
N ALA A 260 -4.92 -11.74 -0.12
CA ALA A 260 -4.75 -11.19 1.23
C ALA A 260 -4.15 -9.78 1.16
N THR A 261 -4.90 -8.82 1.69
CA THR A 261 -4.36 -7.49 1.99
C THR A 261 -3.82 -7.48 3.41
N LEU A 262 -2.50 -7.57 3.59
CA LEU A 262 -1.73 -7.02 4.73
C LEU A 262 -0.24 -7.35 4.62
#